data_AF-A0A357LJ94-F1
#
_entry.id   AF-A0A357LJ94-F1
#
_cell.length_a   1.000
_cell.length_b   1.000
_cell.length_c   1.000
_cell.angle_alpha   90.00
_cell.angle_beta   90.00
_cell.angle_gamma   90.00
#
_symmetry.space_group_name_H-M   'P 1'
#
loop_
_entity.id
_entity.type
_entity.pdbx_description
1 polymer ?
#
loop_
_entity_poly.entity_id
_entity_poly.type
_entity_poly.pdbx_seq_one_letter_code
_entity_poly.pdbx_strand_id
1 'polypeptide(L)' 'MSLATAWAASHPGITCPIIGARNTDQLKASLAAVDITLSPEQRDKISALSRTPPVATDRLEDQR' A
#
# COMPACT_ATOMS: atom_id res chain seq x y z
N MET A 1 -6.44 8.77 -2.66
CA MET A 1 -5.08 8.51 -2.13
C MET A 1 -5.13 7.89 -0.74
N SER A 2 -5.93 8.41 0.20
CA SER A 2 -5.95 8.00 1.62
C SER A 2 -6.05 6.49 1.85
N LEU A 3 -7.00 5.81 1.18
CA LEU A 3 -7.19 4.36 1.34
C LEU A 3 -5.97 3.55 0.89
N ALA A 4 -5.32 3.93 -0.21
CA ALA A 4 -4.14 3.23 -0.70
C ALA A 4 -2.95 3.37 0.27
N THR A 5 -2.75 4.58 0.82
CA THR A 5 -1.73 4.83 1.84
C THR A 5 -2.03 4.06 3.13
N ALA A 6 -3.28 4.05 3.59
CA ALA A 6 -3.71 3.29 4.78
C ALA A 6 -3.52 1.78 4.58
N TRP A 7 -3.86 1.25 3.41
CA TRP A 7 -3.63 -0.14 3.06
C TRP A 7 -2.14 -0.50 3.08
N ALA A 8 -1.27 0.35 2.51
CA ALA A 8 0.17 0.14 2.59
C ALA A 8 0.69 0.19 4.04
N ALA A 9 0.25 1.18 4.83
CA ALA A 9 0.64 1.32 6.24
C ALA A 9 0.16 0.17 7.13
N SER A 10 -0.94 -0.51 6.76
CA SER A 10 -1.49 -1.64 7.54
C SER A 10 -0.67 -2.93 7.47
N HIS A 11 0.34 -3.01 6.60
CA HIS A 11 1.16 -4.21 6.49
C HIS A 11 2.14 -4.33 7.68
N PRO A 12 2.21 -5.49 8.38
CA PRO A 12 3.00 -5.63 9.61
C PRO A 12 4.51 -5.42 9.41
N GLY A 13 5.04 -5.63 8.19
CA GLY A 13 6.44 -5.39 7.87
C GLY A 13 6.78 -3.93 7.48
N ILE A 14 5.82 -3.01 7.46
CA ILE A 14 6.03 -1.61 7.07
C ILE A 14 5.96 -0.71 8.31
N THR A 15 7.02 0.05 8.57
CA THR A 15 7.02 1.05 9.65
C THR A 15 6.27 2.32 9.25
N CYS A 16 6.51 2.84 8.05
CA CYS A 16 5.75 3.96 7.49
C CYS A 16 5.85 4.01 5.95
N PRO A 17 4.77 4.38 5.23
CA PRO A 17 4.83 4.64 3.80
C PRO A 17 5.40 6.03 3.50
N ILE A 18 6.15 6.16 2.40
CA ILE A 18 6.61 7.43 1.85
C ILE A 18 5.51 7.99 0.94
N ILE A 19 5.07 9.22 1.18
CA ILE A 19 4.06 9.91 0.36
C ILE A 19 4.66 11.12 -0.36
N GLY A 20 4.29 11.29 -1.62
CA GLY A 20 4.66 12.46 -2.43
C GLY A 20 3.43 13.31 -2.75
N ALA A 21 3.58 14.63 -2.69
CA ALA A 21 2.53 15.58 -3.06
C ALA A 21 3.15 16.80 -3.75
N ARG A 22 2.50 17.31 -4.80
CA ARG A 22 2.95 18.51 -5.54
C ARG A 22 2.26 19.80 -5.08
N ASN A 23 1.23 19.68 -4.23
CA ASN A 23 0.52 20.77 -3.60
C ASN A 23 -0.08 20.32 -2.26
N THR A 24 -0.59 21.29 -1.51
CA THR A 24 -1.12 21.08 -0.17
C THR A 24 -2.41 20.25 -0.15
N ASP A 25 -3.25 20.34 -1.18
CA ASP A 25 -4.50 19.57 -1.24
C ASP A 25 -4.24 18.07 -1.43
N GLN A 26 -3.27 17.72 -2.27
CA GLN A 26 -2.80 16.33 -2.42
C GLN A 26 -2.17 15.80 -1.13
N LEU A 27 -1.38 16.64 -0.44
CA LEU A 27 -0.77 16.27 0.84
C LEU A 27 -1.84 15.99 1.89
N LYS A 28 -2.83 16.88 2.04
CA LYS A 28 -3.96 16.69 2.97
C LYS A 28 -4.74 15.41 2.66
N ALA A 29 -5.04 15.16 1.38
CA ALA A 29 -5.71 13.94 0.97
C ALA A 29 -4.90 12.67 1.31
N SER A 30 -3.57 12.72 1.23
CA SER A 30 -2.71 11.59 1.61
C SER A 30 -2.63 11.41 3.14
N LEU A 31 -2.56 12.50 3.89
CA LEU A 31 -2.47 12.49 5.36
C LEU A 31 -3.76 11.96 6.01
N ALA A 32 -4.93 12.18 5.41
CA ALA A 32 -6.19 11.61 5.88
C ALA A 32 -6.20 10.06 5.95
N ALA A 33 -5.16 9.38 5.48
CA ALA A 33 -4.96 7.96 5.67
C ALA A 33 -4.82 7.55 7.15
N VAL A 34 -4.33 8.44 8.02
CA VAL A 34 -4.13 8.14 9.45
C VAL A 34 -5.45 7.88 10.19
N ASP A 35 -6.54 8.40 9.68
CA ASP A 35 -7.88 8.23 10.25
C ASP A 35 -8.56 6.93 9.77
N ILE A 36 -7.91 6.17 8.88
CA ILE A 36 -8.44 4.93 8.31
C ILE A 36 -7.78 3.74 9.01
N THR A 37 -8.53 3.08 9.88
CA THR A 37 -8.13 1.78 10.45
C THR A 37 -8.75 0.66 9.64
N LEU A 38 -7.93 -0.26 9.13
CA LEU A 38 -8.38 -1.44 8.41
C LEU A 38 -8.27 -2.68 9.30
N SER A 39 -9.34 -3.49 9.37
CA SER A 39 -9.23 -4.84 9.92
C SER A 39 -8.37 -5.73 9.00
N PRO A 40 -7.81 -6.83 9.52
CA PRO A 40 -7.13 -7.82 8.69
C PRO A 40 -8.00 -8.30 7.52
N GLU A 41 -9.29 -8.58 7.75
CA GLU A 41 -10.17 -9.04 6.66
C GLU A 41 -10.41 -7.96 5.61
N GLN A 42 -10.51 -6.69 6.00
CA GLN A 42 -10.68 -5.59 5.05
C GLN A 42 -9.44 -5.41 4.18
N ARG A 43 -8.25 -5.46 4.81
CA ARG A 43 -6.98 -5.39 4.10
C ARG A 43 -6.86 -6.50 3.06
N ASP A 44 -7.19 -7.73 3.45
CA ASP A 44 -7.10 -8.90 2.58
C ASP A 44 -8.13 -8.86 1.44
N LYS A 45 -9.36 -8.41 1.72
CA LYS A 45 -10.38 -8.16 0.69
C LYS A 45 -9.90 -7.14 -0.35
N ILE A 46 -9.26 -6.05 0.10
CA ILE A 46 -8.69 -5.04 -0.81
C ILE A 46 -7.56 -5.65 -1.63
N SER A 47 -6.66 -6.43 -1.02
CA SER A 47 -5.55 -7.09 -1.71
C SER A 47 -6.03 -8.10 -2.75
N ALA A 48 -7.16 -8.77 -2.52
CA ALA A 48 -7.73 -9.75 -3.46
C ALA A 48 -8.35 -9.11 -4.72
N LEU A 49 -8.51 -7.79 -4.78
CA LEU A 49 -9.06 -7.10 -5.95
C LEU A 49 -8.07 -7.05 -7.12
N SER A 50 -6.76 -7.15 -6.85
CA SER A 50 -5.73 -7.17 -7.89
C SER A 50 -5.16 -8.58 -8.06
N ARG A 51 -4.57 -8.83 -9.23
CA ARG A 51 -3.80 -10.06 -9.45
C ARG A 51 -2.53 -9.99 -8.61
N THR A 52 -2.16 -11.12 -8.00
CA THR A 52 -0.88 -11.25 -7.31
C THR A 52 0.26 -10.99 -8.29
N PRO A 53 1.14 -10.01 -8.03
CA PRO A 53 2.28 -9.76 -8.89
C PRO A 53 3.28 -10.94 -8.81
N PRO A 54 4.10 -11.13 -9.85
CA PRO A 54 5.24 -12.05 -9.80
C PRO A 54 6.17 -11.73 -8.61
N VAL A 55 6.98 -12.70 -8.20
CA VAL A 55 7.90 -12.48 -7.08
C VAL A 55 8.91 -11.39 -7.45
N ALA A 56 9.28 -10.52 -6.50
CA ALA A 56 10.15 -9.37 -6.78
C ALA A 56 11.54 -9.77 -7.31
N THR A 57 11.92 -11.04 -7.14
CA THR A 57 13.16 -11.65 -7.61
C THR A 57 12.97 -12.47 -8.89
N ASP A 58 11.89 -12.28 -9.65
CA ASP A 58 11.70 -12.86 -11.01
C ASP A 58 12.68 -12.20 -12.01
N ARG A 59 13.97 -12.33 -11.73
CA ARG A 59 15.02 -12.39 -12.72
C ARG A 59 15.04 -13.82 -13.24
N LEU A 60 14.44 -14.01 -14.42
CA LEU A 60 14.37 -15.29 -15.12
C LEU A 60 15.76 -15.90 -15.41
N GLU A 61 16.84 -15.14 -15.20
CA GLU A 61 18.24 -15.56 -15.36
C GLU A 61 18.79 -16.46 -14.23
N ASP A 62 18.19 -16.47 -13.02
CA ASP A 62 18.65 -17.23 -11.84
C ASP A 62 17.97 -18.61 -11.66
N GLN A 63 17.10 -19.02 -12.59
CA GLN A 63 16.29 -20.25 -12.51
C GLN A 63 16.87 -21.46 -13.26
N ARG A 64 18.15 -21.42 -13.68
CA ARG A 64 18.81 -22.47 -14.46
C ARG A 64 19.73 -23.36 -13.65
#